data_AF-A0A7V0ITA8-F1
#
_entry.id   AF-A0A7V0ITA8-F1
#
_cell.length_a   1.000
_cell.length_b   1.000
_cell.length_c   1.000
_cell.angle_alpha   90.00
_cell.angle_beta   90.00
_cell.angle_gamma   90.00
#
_symmetry.space_group_name_H-M   'P 1'
#
loop_
_entity.id
_entity.type
_entity.pdbx_description
1 polymer ?
#
loop_
_entity_poly.entity_id
_entity_poly.type
_entity_poly.pdbx_seq_one_letter_code
_entity_poly.pdbx_strand_id
1 'polypeptide(L)'
;MLDEHTIDDPWYALAEQIKDARNRLGMSRQDLATRIGVSRGTILNWESGRRVPIEKCAQLADALQINTDALLKLHPEVPSGDRQLGSKDEDGRGFRISLREVALMGFGVLSLVIGVGFLASSTASNECFAVGAGLGTAGSPFRSAYDAAGGRADLGCPSEEVRKWGDGVSQTLAGGTLGTGVILSLDRRNANVISGQLFQDWRWTADGAAADVAGYPAGPPVSCDGTIVLPLTSGAAGPGAMVQRAGGSSYVWIHGDIWIAYAAVGGPTGSLGRPTEKQTGDDNSQSANFEGGSILARYGAAPVTNGGQGAALSLEACSSVPH
;
A
#
# COMPACT_ATOMS: atom_id res chain seq x y z
N MET A 1 29.48 4.56 -4.03
CA MET A 1 30.06 5.26 -2.87
C MET A 1 28.87 5.56 -1.97
N LEU A 2 28.59 4.68 -1.02
CA LEU A 2 27.44 4.79 -0.11
C LEU A 2 27.77 5.89 0.90
N ASP A 3 26.79 6.74 1.21
CA ASP A 3 27.01 7.84 2.15
C ASP A 3 27.32 7.30 3.56
N GLU A 4 28.08 8.07 4.31
CA GLU A 4 28.55 7.74 5.66
C GLU A 4 27.39 7.70 6.69
N HIS A 5 26.16 8.07 6.30
CA HIS A 5 24.98 8.11 7.16
C HIS A 5 24.17 6.80 7.16
N THR A 6 24.42 5.90 6.20
CA THR A 6 23.71 4.61 6.08
C THR A 6 24.21 3.50 7.02
N ILE A 7 25.36 3.67 7.67
CA ILE A 7 25.96 2.64 8.54
C ILE A 7 25.22 2.50 9.88
N ASP A 8 24.54 3.56 10.33
CA ASP A 8 23.81 3.61 11.60
C ASP A 8 22.28 3.48 11.44
N ASP A 9 21.76 3.18 10.24
CA ASP A 9 20.32 2.93 10.05
C ASP A 9 19.95 1.53 10.59
N PRO A 10 19.07 1.45 11.62
CA PRO A 10 18.63 0.17 12.20
C PRO A 10 18.04 -0.80 11.16
N TRP A 11 17.46 -0.27 10.09
CA TRP A 11 16.82 -1.07 9.04
C TRP A 11 17.83 -1.62 8.04
N TYR A 12 18.95 -0.92 7.80
CA TYR A 12 20.05 -1.45 7.00
C TYR A 12 20.79 -2.56 7.75
N ALA A 13 20.97 -2.40 9.06
CA ALA A 13 21.56 -3.40 9.94
C ALA A 13 20.72 -4.70 10.01
N LEU A 14 19.38 -4.57 10.01
CA LEU A 14 18.44 -5.70 9.94
C LEU A 14 18.50 -6.40 8.58
N ALA A 15 18.56 -5.64 7.49
CA ALA A 15 18.61 -6.17 6.12
C ALA A 15 19.84 -7.07 5.88
N GLU A 16 21.01 -6.62 6.31
CA GLU A 16 22.24 -7.42 6.22
C GLU A 16 22.18 -8.67 7.10
N GLN A 17 21.55 -8.61 8.29
CA GLN A 17 21.36 -9.80 9.12
C GLN A 17 20.44 -10.85 8.50
N ILE A 18 19.35 -10.44 7.86
CA ILE A 18 18.44 -11.35 7.14
C ILE A 18 19.21 -12.07 6.04
N LYS A 19 19.98 -11.31 5.26
CA LYS A 19 20.79 -11.80 4.14
C LYS A 19 21.88 -12.77 4.61
N ASP A 20 22.59 -12.42 5.68
CA ASP A 20 23.65 -13.26 6.25
C ASP A 20 23.10 -14.56 6.84
N ALA A 21 22.02 -14.49 7.62
CA ALA A 21 21.39 -15.68 8.19
C ALA A 21 20.87 -16.62 7.10
N ARG A 22 20.26 -16.06 6.04
CA ARG A 22 19.80 -16.83 4.88
C ARG A 22 20.98 -17.54 4.19
N ASN A 23 22.08 -16.84 3.98
CA ASN A 23 23.28 -17.40 3.34
C ASN A 23 23.91 -18.50 4.18
N ARG A 24 23.97 -18.36 5.52
CA ARG A 24 24.49 -19.40 6.44
C ARG A 24 23.68 -20.69 6.38
N LEU A 25 22.38 -20.58 6.16
CA LEU A 25 21.47 -21.73 6.00
C LEU A 25 21.45 -22.29 4.57
N GLY A 26 22.25 -21.74 3.64
CA GLY A 26 22.29 -22.18 2.25
C GLY A 26 20.98 -21.91 1.47
N MET A 27 20.12 -21.02 1.98
CA MET A 27 18.82 -20.75 1.38
C MET A 27 18.93 -19.73 0.25
N SER A 28 18.19 -19.93 -0.83
CA SER A 28 17.92 -18.88 -1.80
C SER A 28 16.84 -17.92 -1.27
N ARG A 29 16.75 -16.71 -1.84
CA ARG A 29 15.67 -15.77 -1.50
C ARG A 29 14.28 -16.35 -1.77
N GLN A 30 14.16 -17.24 -2.76
CA GLN A 30 12.92 -17.94 -3.06
C GLN A 30 12.56 -18.95 -1.96
N ASP A 31 13.55 -19.64 -1.39
CA ASP A 31 13.32 -20.62 -0.32
C ASP A 31 12.83 -19.93 0.96
N LEU A 32 13.47 -18.81 1.32
CA LEU A 32 13.04 -18.01 2.47
C LEU A 32 11.63 -17.42 2.26
N ALA A 33 11.36 -16.94 1.04
CA ALA A 33 10.05 -16.40 0.67
C ALA A 33 8.94 -17.47 0.78
N THR A 34 9.22 -18.67 0.26
CA THR A 34 8.30 -19.82 0.30
C THR A 34 8.01 -20.23 1.74
N ARG A 35 9.03 -20.23 2.62
CA ARG A 35 8.89 -20.60 4.03
C ARG A 35 8.07 -19.60 4.85
N ILE A 36 8.10 -18.32 4.49
CA ILE A 36 7.39 -17.23 5.17
C ILE A 36 6.03 -16.91 4.51
N GLY A 37 5.75 -17.50 3.35
CA GLY A 37 4.54 -17.24 2.58
C GLY A 37 4.50 -15.82 1.99
N VAL A 38 5.62 -15.34 1.46
CA VAL A 38 5.74 -14.03 0.78
C VAL A 38 6.39 -14.20 -0.59
N SER A 39 6.45 -13.13 -1.40
CA SER A 39 7.14 -13.17 -2.70
C SER A 39 8.67 -13.10 -2.52
N ARG A 40 9.44 -13.63 -3.48
CA ARG A 40 10.91 -13.46 -3.52
C ARG A 40 11.31 -11.99 -3.58
N GLY A 41 10.53 -11.16 -4.27
CA GLY A 41 10.74 -9.71 -4.33
C GLY A 41 10.60 -9.06 -2.95
N THR A 42 9.69 -9.56 -2.11
CA THR A 42 9.55 -9.12 -0.71
C THR A 42 10.83 -9.38 0.10
N ILE A 43 11.44 -10.57 -0.05
CA ILE A 43 12.72 -10.89 0.60
C ILE A 43 13.86 -10.02 0.06
N LEU A 44 13.93 -9.81 -1.25
CA LEU A 44 14.93 -8.93 -1.87
C LEU A 44 14.84 -7.49 -1.34
N ASN A 45 13.61 -6.98 -1.21
CA ASN A 45 13.33 -5.66 -0.68
C ASN A 45 13.79 -5.53 0.78
N TRP A 46 13.50 -6.53 1.62
CA TRP A 46 13.95 -6.56 3.01
C TRP A 46 15.47 -6.65 3.13
N GLU A 47 16.13 -7.46 2.31
CA GLU A 47 17.61 -7.57 2.28
C GLU A 47 18.32 -6.34 1.71
N SER A 48 17.58 -5.42 1.08
CA SER A 48 18.13 -4.18 0.51
C SER A 48 17.94 -2.96 1.42
N GLY A 49 17.55 -3.15 2.68
CA GLY A 49 17.39 -2.08 3.66
C GLY A 49 15.96 -1.54 3.79
N ARG A 50 14.97 -2.09 3.08
CA ARG A 50 13.57 -1.65 3.27
C ARG A 50 13.00 -2.20 4.58
N ARG A 51 12.14 -1.38 5.22
CA ARG A 51 11.52 -1.71 6.50
C ARG A 51 10.73 -3.02 6.44
N VAL A 52 11.00 -3.90 7.38
CA VAL A 52 10.29 -5.16 7.58
C VAL A 52 9.06 -4.91 8.46
N PRO A 53 7.84 -5.34 8.06
CA PRO A 53 6.66 -5.31 8.93
C PRO A 53 6.89 -6.12 10.21
N ILE A 54 6.48 -5.58 11.36
CA ILE A 54 6.81 -6.18 12.67
C ILE A 54 6.19 -7.58 12.84
N GLU A 55 5.07 -7.83 12.18
CA GLU A 55 4.35 -9.10 12.16
C GLU A 55 5.13 -10.18 11.39
N LYS A 56 6.02 -9.75 10.47
CA LYS A 56 6.90 -10.64 9.70
C LYS A 56 8.26 -10.86 10.36
N CYS A 57 8.66 -10.03 11.33
CA CYS A 57 9.91 -10.22 12.08
C CYS A 57 9.96 -11.55 12.83
N ALA A 58 8.85 -11.96 13.46
CA ALA A 58 8.77 -13.25 14.16
C ALA A 58 8.86 -14.44 13.20
N GLN A 59 8.24 -14.34 12.02
CA GLN A 59 8.29 -15.38 10.98
C GLN A 59 9.68 -15.46 10.34
N LEU A 60 10.37 -14.32 10.17
CA LEU A 60 11.77 -14.28 9.72
C LEU A 60 12.70 -14.93 10.74
N ALA A 61 12.56 -14.58 12.02
CA ALA A 61 13.36 -15.15 13.10
C ALA A 61 13.23 -16.69 13.14
N ASP A 62 12.00 -17.21 13.08
CA ASP A 62 11.73 -18.65 13.03
C ASP A 62 12.29 -19.32 11.76
N ALA A 63 12.03 -18.73 10.58
CA ALA A 63 12.50 -19.27 9.30
C ALA A 63 14.03 -19.28 9.17
N LEU A 64 14.70 -18.31 9.79
CA LEU A 64 16.16 -18.13 9.80
C LEU A 64 16.83 -18.79 11.01
N GLN A 65 16.07 -19.46 11.88
CA GLN A 65 16.57 -20.12 13.09
C GLN A 65 17.42 -19.21 13.98
N ILE A 66 17.04 -17.94 14.08
CA ILE A 66 17.68 -16.93 14.93
C ILE A 66 16.66 -16.33 15.89
N ASN A 67 17.10 -15.97 17.08
CA ASN A 67 16.22 -15.30 18.05
C ASN A 67 15.80 -13.92 17.52
N THR A 68 14.55 -13.53 17.72
CA THR A 68 14.00 -12.24 17.27
C THR A 68 14.81 -11.05 17.80
N ASP A 69 15.31 -11.13 19.04
CA ASP A 69 16.15 -10.09 19.64
C ASP A 69 17.53 -9.99 18.96
N ALA A 70 18.08 -11.12 18.52
CA ALA A 70 19.33 -11.19 17.78
C ALA A 70 19.17 -10.66 16.34
N LEU A 71 17.99 -10.88 15.74
CA LEU A 71 17.60 -10.33 14.44
C LEU A 71 17.37 -8.81 14.50
N LEU A 72 16.97 -8.25 15.65
CA LEU A 72 16.66 -6.82 15.80
C LEU A 72 17.83 -6.01 16.39
N LYS A 73 18.98 -6.64 16.67
CA LYS A 73 20.17 -6.01 17.30
C LYS A 73 19.86 -5.12 18.51
N LEU A 74 18.89 -5.50 19.34
CA LEU A 74 18.61 -4.82 20.62
C LEU A 74 19.77 -5.15 21.61
N HIS A 75 20.91 -4.42 21.52
CA HIS A 75 22.26 -4.50 22.16
C HIS A 75 22.45 -5.21 23.55
N PRO A 76 23.70 -5.52 24.04
CA PRO A 76 25.05 -5.63 23.44
C PRO A 76 25.64 -7.07 23.59
N GLU A 77 26.91 -7.32 23.20
CA GLU A 77 27.58 -8.62 23.34
C GLU A 77 27.37 -9.29 24.72
N VAL A 78 26.83 -10.51 24.71
CA VAL A 78 26.87 -11.44 25.84
C VAL A 78 27.56 -12.71 25.35
N PRO A 79 28.66 -13.17 25.98
CA PRO A 79 29.41 -14.32 25.50
C PRO A 79 28.54 -15.58 25.57
N SER A 80 28.60 -16.39 24.51
CA SER A 80 28.04 -17.74 24.47
C SER A 80 28.62 -18.57 25.62
N GLY A 81 27.82 -18.77 26.65
CA GLY A 81 28.07 -19.74 27.71
C GLY A 81 27.16 -20.93 27.49
N ASP A 82 27.75 -22.08 27.17
CA ASP A 82 27.09 -23.38 27.19
C ASP A 82 26.27 -23.54 28.48
N ARG A 83 24.97 -23.83 28.33
CA ARG A 83 24.27 -24.59 29.37
C ARG A 83 23.13 -25.43 28.81
N GLN A 84 23.44 -26.72 28.82
CA GLN A 84 22.61 -27.91 28.70
C GLN A 84 21.11 -27.74 29.00
N LEU A 85 20.35 -28.42 28.14
CA LEU A 85 19.06 -29.06 28.41
C LEU A 85 18.94 -29.51 29.88
N GLY A 86 17.91 -29.01 30.55
CA GLY A 86 17.52 -29.42 31.89
C GLY A 86 16.02 -29.23 32.08
N SER A 87 15.32 -30.35 32.02
CA SER A 87 13.90 -30.55 32.37
C SER A 87 13.42 -29.72 33.56
N LYS A 88 12.22 -29.15 33.44
CA LYS A 88 11.39 -28.84 34.60
C LYS A 88 9.94 -29.26 34.37
N ASP A 89 9.66 -30.38 35.02
CA ASP A 89 8.40 -30.86 35.56
C ASP A 89 7.41 -29.74 35.93
N GLU A 90 6.16 -29.98 35.56
CA GLU A 90 5.00 -29.20 35.96
C GLU A 90 4.65 -29.48 37.43
N ASP A 91 4.67 -28.46 38.29
CA ASP A 91 4.03 -28.48 39.61
C ASP A 91 2.76 -27.62 39.56
N GLY A 92 1.63 -28.29 39.42
CA GLY A 92 0.31 -27.70 39.55
C GLY A 92 0.00 -27.35 41.00
N ARG A 93 -0.32 -26.08 41.24
CA ARG A 93 -1.01 -25.65 42.45
C ARG A 93 -2.33 -24.98 42.09
N GLY A 94 -3.37 -25.80 42.07
CA GLY A 94 -4.76 -25.38 41.98
C GLY A 94 -5.18 -24.63 43.24
N PHE A 95 -5.73 -23.43 43.06
CA PHE A 95 -6.42 -22.68 44.09
C PHE A 95 -7.89 -23.14 44.13
N ARG A 96 -8.28 -23.86 45.19
CA ARG A 96 -9.66 -24.35 45.41
C ARG A 96 -10.44 -23.29 46.18
N ILE A 97 -11.42 -22.64 45.56
CA ILE A 97 -12.43 -21.83 46.26
C ILE A 97 -13.64 -22.71 46.57
N SER A 98 -14.05 -22.71 47.84
CA SER A 98 -15.19 -23.47 48.36
C SER A 98 -16.53 -22.86 47.93
N LEU A 99 -17.41 -23.69 47.37
CA LEU A 99 -18.74 -23.37 46.81
C LEU A 99 -19.82 -23.06 47.88
N ARG A 100 -19.48 -22.39 48.99
CA ARG A 100 -20.45 -22.05 50.05
C ARG A 100 -20.73 -20.56 50.26
N GLU A 101 -20.10 -19.64 49.54
CA GLU A 101 -20.22 -18.19 49.85
C GLU A 101 -20.58 -17.26 48.67
N VAL A 102 -20.86 -17.78 47.46
CA VAL A 102 -21.05 -16.93 46.25
C VAL A 102 -22.47 -16.33 46.09
N ALA A 103 -23.40 -16.54 47.03
CA ALA A 103 -24.82 -16.27 46.79
C ALA A 103 -25.38 -14.90 47.23
N LEU A 104 -24.59 -13.95 47.77
CA LEU A 104 -25.16 -12.70 48.34
C LEU A 104 -24.57 -11.36 47.86
N MET A 105 -23.70 -11.35 46.84
CA MET A 105 -23.14 -10.09 46.29
C MET A 105 -23.45 -9.85 44.79
N GLY A 106 -24.47 -10.51 44.23
CA GLY A 106 -24.76 -10.46 42.79
C GLY A 106 -25.79 -9.42 42.32
N PHE A 107 -26.63 -8.88 43.21
CA PHE A 107 -27.82 -8.12 42.76
C PHE A 107 -27.78 -6.60 42.97
N GLY A 108 -26.91 -6.08 43.86
CA GLY A 108 -26.83 -4.64 44.14
C GLY A 108 -25.94 -3.83 43.18
N VAL A 109 -24.92 -4.45 42.59
CA VAL A 109 -23.93 -3.77 41.74
C VAL A 109 -24.35 -3.75 40.26
N LEU A 110 -25.21 -4.68 39.84
CA LEU A 110 -25.66 -4.77 38.44
C LEU A 110 -26.61 -3.62 38.05
N SER A 111 -27.48 -3.17 38.96
CA SER A 111 -28.42 -2.06 38.67
C SER A 111 -27.77 -0.68 38.61
N LEU A 112 -26.63 -0.47 39.28
CA LEU A 112 -25.89 0.80 39.22
C LEU A 112 -25.04 0.91 37.94
N VAL A 113 -24.50 -0.21 37.44
CA VAL A 113 -23.73 -0.24 36.19
C VAL A 113 -24.64 -0.10 34.97
N ILE A 114 -25.87 -0.64 35.00
CA ILE A 114 -26.81 -0.48 33.89
C ILE A 114 -27.41 0.95 33.86
N GLY A 115 -27.68 1.57 35.02
CA GLY A 115 -28.24 2.93 35.09
C GLY A 115 -27.28 4.04 34.65
N VAL A 116 -25.97 3.88 34.89
CA VAL A 116 -24.94 4.85 34.46
C VAL A 116 -24.38 4.49 33.07
N GLY A 117 -24.42 3.22 32.67
CA GLY A 117 -23.98 2.77 31.34
C GLY A 117 -24.94 3.09 30.19
N PHE A 118 -26.24 3.32 30.46
CA PHE A 118 -27.24 3.52 29.39
C PHE A 118 -27.48 4.99 29.01
N LEU A 119 -27.07 5.97 29.83
CA LEU A 119 -27.09 7.40 29.46
C LEU A 119 -25.79 7.86 28.76
N ALA A 120 -24.77 7.00 28.72
CA ALA A 120 -23.66 7.11 27.78
C ALA A 120 -23.93 6.20 26.56
N SER A 121 -25.15 6.22 26.03
CA SER A 121 -25.30 5.96 24.60
C SER A 121 -24.54 7.08 23.91
N SER A 122 -23.35 6.73 23.43
CA SER A 122 -22.49 7.57 22.63
C SER A 122 -23.34 8.36 21.65
N THR A 123 -23.38 9.68 21.83
CA THR A 123 -23.30 10.50 20.64
C THR A 123 -21.98 10.08 20.02
N ALA A 124 -22.02 9.17 19.03
CA ALA A 124 -20.95 9.11 18.06
C ALA A 124 -20.88 10.54 17.54
N SER A 125 -19.89 11.31 18.00
CA SER A 125 -19.73 12.65 17.52
C SER A 125 -19.55 12.53 16.02
N ASN A 126 -20.46 13.16 15.26
CA ASN A 126 -20.36 13.32 13.81
C ASN A 126 -19.18 14.25 13.43
N GLU A 127 -18.12 14.24 14.24
CA GLU A 127 -16.94 15.08 14.12
C GLU A 127 -15.97 14.38 13.20
N CYS A 128 -16.03 14.77 11.94
CA CYS A 128 -15.06 14.40 10.94
C CYS A 128 -13.68 14.92 11.38
N PHE A 129 -12.62 14.14 11.15
CA PHE A 129 -11.28 14.67 11.28
C PHE A 129 -11.12 15.85 10.31
N ALA A 130 -10.35 16.87 10.71
CA ALA A 130 -10.08 17.97 9.82
C ALA A 130 -9.29 17.48 8.59
N VAL A 131 -9.63 17.99 7.40
CA VAL A 131 -8.86 17.71 6.18
C VAL A 131 -7.45 18.29 6.36
N GLY A 132 -6.43 17.45 6.19
CA GLY A 132 -5.03 17.83 6.47
C GLY A 132 -4.65 17.82 7.96
N ALA A 133 -5.48 17.27 8.85
CA ALA A 133 -5.17 17.13 10.28
C ALA A 133 -3.82 16.43 10.48
N GLY A 134 -3.00 16.96 11.40
CA GLY A 134 -1.64 16.48 11.65
C GLY A 134 -0.54 17.15 10.81
N LEU A 135 -0.89 17.92 9.76
CA LEU A 135 0.08 18.65 8.92
C LEU A 135 0.34 20.10 9.34
N GLY A 136 -0.44 20.64 10.29
CA GLY A 136 -0.36 22.05 10.66
C GLY A 136 -0.62 22.98 9.47
N THR A 137 0.28 23.93 9.21
CA THR A 137 0.16 24.88 8.08
C THR A 137 0.31 24.23 6.70
N ALA A 138 0.85 23.01 6.62
CA ALA A 138 0.97 22.25 5.38
C ALA A 138 -0.33 21.51 4.99
N GLY A 139 -1.43 21.71 5.72
CA GLY A 139 -2.74 21.12 5.40
C GLY A 139 -3.50 21.82 4.25
N SER A 140 -3.09 23.01 3.82
CA SER A 140 -3.83 23.77 2.80
C SER A 140 -3.93 23.08 1.43
N PRO A 141 -2.91 22.35 0.92
CA PRO A 141 -3.05 21.60 -0.32
C PRO A 141 -4.07 20.47 -0.20
N PHE A 142 -4.10 19.76 0.94
CA PHE A 142 -5.10 18.71 1.21
C PHE A 142 -6.52 19.28 1.16
N ARG A 143 -6.73 20.43 1.82
CA ARG A 143 -8.04 21.09 1.82
C ARG A 143 -8.46 21.53 0.42
N SER A 144 -7.53 22.12 -0.34
CA SER A 144 -7.78 22.59 -1.70
C SER A 144 -8.14 21.44 -2.63
N ALA A 145 -7.40 20.32 -2.56
CA ALA A 145 -7.66 19.14 -3.37
C ALA A 145 -8.99 18.47 -3.02
N TYR A 146 -9.31 18.38 -1.73
CA TYR A 146 -10.59 17.85 -1.25
C TYR A 146 -11.78 18.67 -1.75
N ASP A 147 -11.70 20.00 -1.68
CA ASP A 147 -12.78 20.87 -2.16
C ASP A 147 -12.93 20.84 -3.67
N ALA A 148 -11.80 20.80 -4.40
CA ALA A 148 -11.81 20.67 -5.85
C ALA A 148 -12.40 19.33 -6.33
N ALA A 149 -12.34 18.29 -5.51
CA ALA A 149 -12.86 16.95 -5.81
C ALA A 149 -14.29 16.70 -5.26
N GLY A 150 -15.06 17.75 -4.97
CA GLY A 150 -16.47 17.68 -4.56
C GLY A 150 -16.72 17.72 -3.04
N GLY A 151 -15.65 17.76 -2.24
CA GLY A 151 -15.73 17.96 -0.79
C GLY A 151 -16.60 16.92 -0.07
N ARG A 152 -17.33 17.36 0.95
CA ARG A 152 -18.06 16.45 1.87
C ARG A 152 -19.20 15.71 1.23
N ALA A 153 -19.87 16.30 0.24
CA ALA A 153 -20.98 15.64 -0.44
C ALA A 153 -20.49 14.36 -1.16
N ASP A 154 -19.39 14.50 -1.89
CA ASP A 154 -18.92 13.44 -2.78
C ASP A 154 -17.91 12.50 -2.13
N LEU A 155 -17.01 13.04 -1.31
CA LEU A 155 -15.93 12.28 -0.70
C LEU A 155 -16.21 11.90 0.75
N GLY A 156 -17.21 12.52 1.38
CA GLY A 156 -17.55 12.27 2.78
C GLY A 156 -16.51 12.87 3.72
N CYS A 157 -16.30 12.21 4.84
CA CYS A 157 -15.49 12.71 5.94
C CYS A 157 -14.15 11.98 6.09
N PRO A 158 -13.08 12.70 6.47
CA PRO A 158 -11.86 12.04 6.90
C PRO A 158 -12.09 11.17 8.13
N SER A 159 -11.66 9.90 8.05
CA SER A 159 -11.76 8.92 9.15
C SER A 159 -10.58 8.95 10.11
N GLU A 160 -9.50 9.63 9.73
CA GLU A 160 -8.27 9.73 10.51
C GLU A 160 -7.52 11.05 10.24
N GLU A 161 -6.49 11.31 11.06
CA GLU A 161 -5.44 12.28 10.73
C GLU A 161 -4.59 11.82 9.55
N VAL A 162 -3.83 12.74 8.95
CA VAL A 162 -2.89 12.42 7.89
C VAL A 162 -1.81 11.47 8.41
N ARG A 163 -1.59 10.37 7.69
CA ARG A 163 -0.58 9.34 8.02
C ARG A 163 0.44 9.19 6.91
N LYS A 164 1.64 8.73 7.27
CA LYS A 164 2.67 8.34 6.31
C LYS A 164 2.22 7.10 5.53
N TRP A 165 2.41 7.12 4.21
CA TRP A 165 2.24 5.98 3.32
C TRP A 165 3.45 5.95 2.38
N GLY A 166 4.27 4.91 2.36
CA GLY A 166 5.53 4.93 1.58
C GLY A 166 6.36 6.18 1.90
N ASP A 167 6.82 6.90 0.88
CA ASP A 167 7.56 8.17 1.02
C ASP A 167 6.68 9.42 1.21
N GLY A 168 5.38 9.30 0.92
CA GLY A 168 4.41 10.38 1.01
C GLY A 168 3.52 10.29 2.24
N VAL A 169 2.38 10.96 2.13
CA VAL A 169 1.34 11.02 3.15
C VAL A 169 -0.04 10.82 2.53
N SER A 170 -0.98 10.36 3.35
CA SER A 170 -2.34 10.04 2.95
C SER A 170 -3.35 10.38 4.03
N GLN A 171 -4.60 10.62 3.64
CA GLN A 171 -5.74 10.73 4.54
C GLN A 171 -6.96 10.05 3.91
N THR A 172 -7.50 9.03 4.57
CA THR A 172 -8.68 8.29 4.08
C THR A 172 -9.96 9.09 4.27
N LEU A 173 -10.85 9.00 3.28
CA LEU A 173 -12.16 9.65 3.23
C LEU A 173 -13.25 8.58 3.09
N ALA A 174 -14.37 8.75 3.79
CA ALA A 174 -15.49 7.83 3.72
C ALA A 174 -16.85 8.51 3.95
N GLY A 175 -17.91 7.91 3.43
CA GLY A 175 -19.30 8.34 3.68
C GLY A 175 -19.85 9.36 2.69
N GLY A 176 -19.14 9.63 1.58
CA GLY A 176 -19.64 10.42 0.46
C GLY A 176 -20.29 9.58 -0.63
N THR A 177 -20.89 10.23 -1.62
CA THR A 177 -21.57 9.56 -2.76
C THR A 177 -20.62 8.75 -3.64
N LEU A 178 -19.34 9.12 -3.72
CA LEU A 178 -18.30 8.41 -4.48
C LEU A 178 -17.67 7.25 -3.71
N GLY A 179 -18.20 6.93 -2.51
CA GLY A 179 -17.71 5.84 -1.67
C GLY A 179 -16.43 6.19 -0.92
N THR A 180 -15.50 5.25 -0.82
CA THR A 180 -14.21 5.47 -0.15
C THR A 180 -13.25 6.22 -1.06
N GLY A 181 -12.58 7.24 -0.52
CA GLY A 181 -11.51 7.95 -1.20
C GLY A 181 -10.29 8.14 -0.34
N VAL A 182 -9.27 8.75 -0.92
CA VAL A 182 -8.03 9.09 -0.23
C VAL A 182 -7.48 10.40 -0.80
N ILE A 183 -6.97 11.24 0.08
CA ILE A 183 -6.12 12.38 -0.27
C ILE A 183 -4.68 11.91 -0.15
N LEU A 184 -3.87 12.09 -1.18
CA LEU A 184 -2.48 11.63 -1.25
C LEU A 184 -1.56 12.80 -1.59
N SER A 185 -0.35 12.81 -1.01
CA SER A 185 0.68 13.78 -1.36
C SER A 185 2.08 13.19 -1.17
N LEU A 186 2.91 13.28 -2.20
CA LEU A 186 4.31 12.84 -2.14
C LEU A 186 5.23 13.90 -1.51
N ASP A 187 5.03 15.17 -1.86
CA ASP A 187 5.92 16.29 -1.48
C ASP A 187 5.31 17.27 -0.45
N ARG A 188 4.06 17.01 0.00
CA ARG A 188 3.24 17.88 0.86
C ARG A 188 2.92 19.26 0.28
N ARG A 189 3.30 19.53 -0.96
CA ARG A 189 2.99 20.77 -1.70
C ARG A 189 1.84 20.56 -2.66
N ASN A 190 1.77 19.36 -3.24
CA ASN A 190 0.74 18.94 -4.17
C ASN A 190 -0.03 17.78 -3.55
N ALA A 191 -1.33 17.95 -3.37
CA ALA A 191 -2.22 16.89 -2.89
C ALA A 191 -3.23 16.56 -3.98
N ASN A 192 -3.52 15.27 -4.14
CA ASN A 192 -4.44 14.74 -5.15
C ASN A 192 -5.45 13.83 -4.48
N VAL A 193 -6.67 13.83 -5.00
CA VAL A 193 -7.76 13.00 -4.49
C VAL A 193 -8.12 11.95 -5.53
N ILE A 194 -8.27 10.71 -5.06
CA ILE A 194 -8.85 9.61 -5.83
C ILE A 194 -9.89 8.90 -4.98
N SER A 195 -10.96 8.41 -5.60
CA SER A 195 -12.10 7.81 -4.90
C SER A 195 -12.73 6.66 -5.70
N GLY A 196 -13.67 5.98 -5.06
CA GLY A 196 -14.47 4.93 -5.68
C GLY A 196 -13.62 3.79 -6.23
N GLN A 197 -14.03 3.25 -7.38
CA GLN A 197 -13.34 2.11 -7.99
C GLN A 197 -11.93 2.45 -8.47
N LEU A 198 -11.67 3.70 -8.88
CA LEU A 198 -10.32 4.13 -9.23
C LEU A 198 -9.35 3.99 -8.05
N PHE A 199 -9.78 4.41 -6.86
CA PHE A 199 -8.98 4.21 -5.65
C PHE A 199 -8.78 2.72 -5.34
N GLN A 200 -9.84 1.90 -5.43
CA GLN A 200 -9.75 0.47 -5.15
C GLN A 200 -8.80 -0.26 -6.11
N ASP A 201 -8.88 0.02 -7.41
CA ASP A 201 -8.01 -0.61 -8.41
C ASP A 201 -6.56 -0.14 -8.26
N TRP A 202 -6.34 1.16 -8.02
CA TRP A 202 -4.99 1.70 -7.83
C TRP A 202 -4.32 1.14 -6.57
N ARG A 203 -5.00 1.16 -5.41
CA ARG A 203 -4.38 0.75 -4.14
C ARG A 203 -3.95 -0.72 -4.11
N TRP A 204 -4.56 -1.56 -4.94
CA TRP A 204 -4.26 -2.98 -5.06
C TRP A 204 -3.31 -3.31 -6.21
N THR A 205 -2.82 -2.30 -6.94
CA THR A 205 -1.67 -2.51 -7.82
C THR A 205 -0.45 -2.96 -7.02
N ALA A 206 0.40 -3.79 -7.65
CA ALA A 206 1.60 -4.34 -7.05
C ALA A 206 1.38 -4.96 -5.65
N ASP A 207 0.32 -5.75 -5.51
CA ASP A 207 -0.05 -6.46 -4.27
C ASP A 207 -0.18 -5.54 -3.04
N GLY A 208 -0.66 -4.31 -3.26
CA GLY A 208 -0.86 -3.32 -2.20
C GLY A 208 0.29 -2.32 -2.03
N ALA A 209 1.39 -2.49 -2.77
CA ALA A 209 2.53 -1.57 -2.77
C ALA A 209 2.40 -0.44 -3.80
N ALA A 210 1.16 -0.02 -4.09
CA ALA A 210 0.82 0.90 -5.17
C ALA A 210 1.69 2.17 -5.19
N ALA A 211 1.78 2.87 -4.06
CA ALA A 211 2.54 4.12 -3.94
C ALA A 211 4.03 3.97 -4.29
N ASP A 212 4.65 2.85 -3.94
CA ASP A 212 6.09 2.62 -4.15
C ASP A 212 6.38 2.11 -5.57
N VAL A 213 5.47 1.33 -6.13
CA VAL A 213 5.68 0.61 -7.40
C VAL A 213 5.04 1.33 -8.58
N ALA A 214 3.75 1.64 -8.48
CA ALA A 214 3.01 2.39 -9.48
C ALA A 214 3.21 3.90 -9.35
N GLY A 215 3.45 4.36 -8.12
CA GLY A 215 3.62 5.77 -7.80
C GLY A 215 2.37 6.44 -7.26
N TYR A 216 2.54 7.67 -6.82
CA TYR A 216 1.48 8.56 -6.38
C TYR A 216 0.70 9.14 -7.57
N PRO A 217 -0.55 9.56 -7.40
CA PRO A 217 -1.20 10.44 -8.37
C PRO A 217 -0.34 11.67 -8.65
N ALA A 218 0.06 11.87 -9.90
CA ALA A 218 0.82 13.04 -10.34
C ALA A 218 -0.07 14.29 -10.51
N GLY A 219 -1.38 14.08 -10.56
CA GLY A 219 -2.41 15.10 -10.66
C GLY A 219 -3.79 14.50 -10.38
N PRO A 220 -4.87 15.29 -10.52
CA PRO A 220 -6.23 14.77 -10.47
C PRO A 220 -6.49 13.83 -11.66
N PRO A 221 -7.53 12.95 -11.57
CA PRO A 221 -8.02 12.23 -12.73
C PRO A 221 -8.39 13.19 -13.88
N VAL A 222 -8.06 12.81 -15.11
CA VAL A 222 -8.37 13.56 -16.34
C VAL A 222 -9.31 12.74 -17.23
N SER A 223 -10.19 13.42 -17.96
CA SER A 223 -11.05 12.84 -18.99
C SER A 223 -10.41 13.02 -20.37
N CYS A 224 -10.19 11.91 -21.06
CA CYS A 224 -9.68 11.84 -22.42
C CYS A 224 -10.76 11.20 -23.29
N ASP A 225 -11.57 12.02 -23.97
CA ASP A 225 -12.74 11.59 -24.76
C ASP A 225 -13.69 10.64 -23.99
N GLY A 226 -14.06 11.05 -22.77
CA GLY A 226 -14.91 10.25 -21.88
C GLY A 226 -14.21 9.09 -21.18
N THR A 227 -12.95 8.79 -21.52
CA THR A 227 -12.12 7.82 -20.79
C THR A 227 -11.41 8.49 -19.63
N ILE A 228 -11.58 7.97 -18.42
CA ILE A 228 -10.86 8.49 -17.25
C ILE A 228 -9.44 7.94 -17.19
N VAL A 229 -8.46 8.82 -16.99
CA VAL A 229 -7.04 8.50 -16.82
C VAL A 229 -6.50 9.15 -15.55
N LEU A 230 -5.74 8.40 -14.76
CA LEU A 230 -5.01 8.91 -13.60
C LEU A 230 -3.50 8.83 -13.87
N PRO A 231 -2.84 9.96 -14.19
CA PRO A 231 -1.39 10.01 -14.31
C PRO A 231 -0.72 9.71 -12.97
N LEU A 232 0.35 8.89 -12.98
CA LEU A 232 1.11 8.54 -11.78
C LEU A 232 2.53 9.11 -11.84
N THR A 233 3.07 9.47 -10.68
CA THR A 233 4.49 9.82 -10.50
C THR A 233 5.29 8.55 -10.71
N SER A 234 6.23 8.48 -11.65
CA SER A 234 6.96 7.24 -11.94
C SER A 234 7.49 6.56 -10.67
N GLY A 235 6.93 5.39 -10.35
CA GLY A 235 7.38 4.54 -9.25
C GLY A 235 8.51 3.60 -9.67
N ALA A 236 8.74 2.53 -8.90
CA ALA A 236 9.76 1.53 -9.23
C ALA A 236 9.54 0.84 -10.58
N ALA A 237 8.29 0.76 -11.06
CA ALA A 237 7.94 0.17 -12.35
C ALA A 237 8.05 1.15 -13.54
N GLY A 238 8.54 2.37 -13.29
CA GLY A 238 8.71 3.41 -14.30
C GLY A 238 7.43 4.24 -14.52
N PRO A 239 7.34 4.96 -15.65
CA PRO A 239 6.19 5.81 -15.95
C PRO A 239 4.93 4.98 -16.18
N GLY A 240 3.77 5.51 -15.82
CA GLY A 240 2.51 4.83 -16.03
C GLY A 240 1.30 5.65 -15.62
N ALA A 241 0.12 5.10 -15.88
CA ALA A 241 -1.16 5.66 -15.50
C ALA A 241 -2.18 4.57 -15.21
N MET A 242 -3.18 4.87 -14.37
CA MET A 242 -4.42 4.08 -14.37
C MET A 242 -5.27 4.57 -15.54
N VAL A 243 -5.78 3.66 -16.35
CA VAL A 243 -6.63 3.96 -17.50
C VAL A 243 -7.93 3.20 -17.35
N GLN A 244 -9.06 3.87 -17.52
CA GLN A 244 -10.37 3.23 -17.45
C GLN A 244 -10.47 2.11 -18.49
N ARG A 245 -10.85 0.92 -18.03
CA ARG A 245 -10.99 -0.28 -18.84
C ARG A 245 -12.17 -0.14 -19.81
N ALA A 246 -12.07 -0.80 -20.96
CA ALA A 246 -13.23 -1.09 -21.80
C ALA A 246 -14.36 -1.72 -20.96
N GLY A 247 -15.57 -1.18 -21.06
CA GLY A 247 -16.71 -1.53 -20.19
C GLY A 247 -16.91 -0.59 -19.00
N GLY A 248 -16.00 0.35 -18.75
CA GLY A 248 -16.22 1.58 -17.98
C GLY A 248 -16.22 1.46 -16.45
N SER A 249 -16.30 0.26 -15.87
CA SER A 249 -16.46 0.11 -14.43
C SER A 249 -15.15 -0.02 -13.64
N SER A 250 -14.05 -0.41 -14.27
CA SER A 250 -12.75 -0.63 -13.60
C SER A 250 -11.61 0.07 -14.31
N TYR A 251 -10.44 0.07 -13.68
CA TYR A 251 -9.24 0.75 -14.13
C TYR A 251 -8.08 -0.24 -14.22
N VAL A 252 -7.29 -0.09 -15.28
CA VAL A 252 -6.11 -0.90 -15.53
C VAL A 252 -4.88 -0.02 -15.41
N TRP A 253 -3.90 -0.47 -14.62
CA TRP A 253 -2.59 0.14 -14.59
C TRP A 253 -1.77 -0.29 -15.82
N ILE A 254 -1.40 0.67 -16.65
CA ILE A 254 -0.52 0.50 -17.80
C ILE A 254 0.78 1.24 -17.50
N HIS A 255 1.93 0.58 -17.63
CA HIS A 255 3.21 1.12 -17.16
C HIS A 255 4.43 0.69 -18.00
N GLY A 256 5.57 1.31 -17.70
CA GLY A 256 6.86 1.03 -18.33
C GLY A 256 6.86 1.30 -19.84
N ASP A 257 7.54 0.45 -20.59
CA ASP A 257 7.68 0.61 -22.04
C ASP A 257 6.34 0.48 -22.79
N ILE A 258 5.38 -0.29 -22.23
CA ILE A 258 4.03 -0.38 -22.78
C ILE A 258 3.32 0.96 -22.66
N TRP A 259 3.42 1.63 -21.51
CA TRP A 259 2.84 2.97 -21.33
C TRP A 259 3.46 3.98 -22.29
N ILE A 260 4.79 3.96 -22.44
CA ILE A 260 5.49 4.86 -23.38
C ILE A 260 4.98 4.66 -24.80
N ALA A 261 4.89 3.42 -25.27
CA ALA A 261 4.39 3.11 -26.61
C ALA A 261 2.90 3.46 -26.79
N TYR A 262 2.07 3.13 -25.79
CA TYR A 262 0.64 3.42 -25.79
C TYR A 262 0.37 4.92 -25.84
N ALA A 263 1.05 5.71 -25.02
CA ALA A 263 0.93 7.16 -25.00
C ALA A 263 1.40 7.79 -26.32
N ALA A 264 2.47 7.26 -26.94
CA ALA A 264 3.01 7.75 -28.20
C ALA A 264 2.04 7.62 -29.39
N VAL A 265 1.10 6.66 -29.34
CA VAL A 265 0.06 6.48 -30.37
C VAL A 265 -1.28 7.14 -30.01
N GLY A 266 -1.30 8.03 -29.01
CA GLY A 266 -2.48 8.78 -28.58
C GLY A 266 -3.19 8.19 -27.35
N GLY A 267 -2.69 7.10 -26.77
CA GLY A 267 -3.29 6.47 -25.59
C GLY A 267 -4.76 6.10 -25.83
N PRO A 268 -5.68 6.42 -24.89
CA PRO A 268 -7.08 6.03 -25.01
C PRO A 268 -7.84 6.75 -26.12
N THR A 269 -7.37 7.93 -26.56
CA THR A 269 -7.95 8.64 -27.72
C THR A 269 -7.31 8.21 -29.04
N GLY A 270 -6.27 7.37 -28.97
CA GLY A 270 -5.58 6.80 -30.11
C GLY A 270 -6.30 5.60 -30.71
N SER A 271 -5.71 5.05 -31.76
CA SER A 271 -6.26 3.92 -32.52
C SER A 271 -6.33 2.60 -31.74
N LEU A 272 -5.61 2.49 -30.62
CA LEU A 272 -5.68 1.34 -29.73
C LEU A 272 -6.90 1.38 -28.79
N GLY A 273 -7.44 2.57 -28.49
CA GLY A 273 -8.55 2.71 -27.54
C GLY A 273 -8.18 2.26 -26.12
N ARG A 274 -9.19 1.89 -25.33
CA ARG A 274 -9.00 1.56 -23.90
C ARG A 274 -8.37 0.18 -23.69
N PRO A 275 -7.66 -0.03 -22.56
CA PRO A 275 -7.20 -1.35 -22.19
C PRO A 275 -8.39 -2.28 -21.93
N THR A 276 -8.27 -3.52 -22.37
CA THR A 276 -9.31 -4.53 -22.24
C THR A 276 -9.05 -5.49 -21.09
N GLU A 277 -7.82 -5.56 -20.56
CA GLU A 277 -7.47 -6.37 -19.40
C GLU A 277 -6.20 -5.89 -18.71
N LYS A 278 -5.85 -6.51 -17.57
CA LYS A 278 -4.65 -6.17 -16.81
C LYS A 278 -3.40 -6.42 -17.67
N GLN A 279 -2.41 -5.53 -17.60
CA GLN A 279 -1.09 -5.80 -18.14
C GLN A 279 -0.50 -7.07 -17.49
N THR A 280 0.01 -7.99 -18.30
CA THR A 280 0.57 -9.26 -17.85
C THR A 280 1.93 -9.52 -18.47
N GLY A 281 2.78 -10.26 -17.76
CA GLY A 281 4.10 -10.59 -18.25
C GLY A 281 5.02 -11.12 -17.15
N ASP A 282 6.27 -11.31 -17.54
CA ASP A 282 7.39 -11.70 -16.68
C ASP A 282 8.54 -10.69 -16.79
N ASP A 283 9.69 -11.02 -16.20
CA ASP A 283 10.87 -10.16 -16.20
C ASP A 283 11.43 -9.89 -17.61
N ASN A 284 11.07 -10.71 -18.61
CA ASN A 284 11.64 -10.67 -19.94
C ASN A 284 10.66 -10.14 -21.00
N SER A 285 9.36 -10.18 -20.71
CA SER A 285 8.33 -9.66 -21.60
C SER A 285 7.07 -9.22 -20.85
N GLN A 286 6.50 -8.11 -21.29
CA GLN A 286 5.24 -7.55 -20.80
C GLN A 286 4.29 -7.37 -21.98
N SER A 287 3.01 -7.57 -21.75
CA SER A 287 1.96 -7.42 -22.76
C SER A 287 0.72 -6.75 -22.19
N ALA A 288 0.06 -5.94 -23.02
CA ALA A 288 -1.23 -5.33 -22.72
C ALA A 288 -2.13 -5.38 -23.95
N ASN A 289 -3.41 -5.68 -23.71
CA ASN A 289 -4.44 -5.73 -24.73
C ASN A 289 -5.38 -4.53 -24.60
N PHE A 290 -5.81 -4.02 -25.76
CA PHE A 290 -6.64 -2.84 -25.92
C PHE A 290 -7.79 -3.15 -26.90
N GLU A 291 -8.77 -2.25 -27.00
CA GLU A 291 -9.93 -2.42 -27.89
C GLU A 291 -9.51 -2.58 -29.36
N GLY A 292 -8.50 -1.84 -29.80
CA GLY A 292 -8.01 -1.79 -31.19
C GLY A 292 -6.75 -2.60 -31.48
N GLY A 293 -6.20 -3.33 -30.50
CA GLY A 293 -4.93 -4.04 -30.67
C GLY A 293 -4.23 -4.45 -29.38
N SER A 294 -2.93 -4.71 -29.47
CA SER A 294 -2.09 -5.08 -28.35
C SER A 294 -0.68 -4.48 -28.45
N ILE A 295 -0.01 -4.36 -27.32
CA ILE A 295 1.40 -3.98 -27.26
C ILE A 295 2.17 -5.06 -26.51
N LEU A 296 3.31 -5.46 -27.08
CA LEU A 296 4.27 -6.38 -26.48
C LEU A 296 5.61 -5.66 -26.30
N ALA A 297 6.05 -5.52 -25.06
CA ALA A 297 7.39 -5.04 -24.72
C ALA A 297 8.26 -6.23 -24.32
N ARG A 298 9.47 -6.34 -24.88
CA ARG A 298 10.46 -7.35 -24.49
C ARG A 298 11.68 -6.63 -23.92
N TYR A 299 12.32 -7.24 -22.92
CA TYR A 299 13.51 -6.66 -22.32
C TYR A 299 14.59 -6.40 -23.37
N GLY A 300 15.09 -5.16 -23.43
CA GLY A 300 16.12 -4.74 -24.38
C GLY A 300 15.66 -4.56 -25.84
N ALA A 301 14.36 -4.61 -26.12
CA ALA A 301 13.81 -4.39 -27.46
C ALA A 301 12.74 -3.29 -27.46
N ALA A 302 12.58 -2.62 -28.61
CA ALA A 302 11.50 -1.67 -28.79
C ALA A 302 10.13 -2.38 -28.70
N PRO A 303 9.12 -1.78 -28.04
CA PRO A 303 7.77 -2.34 -28.00
C PRO A 303 7.17 -2.52 -29.39
N VAL A 304 6.51 -3.65 -29.59
CA VAL A 304 5.79 -3.97 -30.83
C VAL A 304 4.32 -3.71 -30.60
N THR A 305 3.73 -2.84 -31.41
CA THR A 305 2.29 -2.56 -31.40
C THR A 305 1.63 -3.33 -32.55
N ASN A 306 0.65 -4.17 -32.22
CA ASN A 306 -0.15 -4.92 -33.20
C ASN A 306 -1.58 -4.37 -33.22
N GLY A 307 -2.07 -3.96 -34.39
CA GLY A 307 -3.37 -3.30 -34.51
C GLY A 307 -3.27 -1.77 -34.43
N GLY A 308 -4.41 -1.09 -34.37
CA GLY A 308 -4.45 0.38 -34.29
C GLY A 308 -4.10 1.11 -35.60
N GLN A 309 -4.67 0.71 -36.75
CA GLN A 309 -4.56 1.51 -37.98
C GLN A 309 -5.51 2.71 -37.92
N GLY A 310 -4.99 3.89 -37.63
CA GLY A 310 -5.72 5.15 -37.60
C GLY A 310 -4.84 6.30 -37.09
N ALA A 311 -5.14 7.54 -37.50
CA ALA A 311 -4.37 8.71 -37.09
C ALA A 311 -4.46 8.91 -35.56
N ALA A 312 -3.31 9.14 -34.92
CA ALA A 312 -3.24 9.45 -33.50
C ALA A 312 -3.89 10.81 -33.25
N LEU A 313 -4.94 10.85 -32.42
CA LEU A 313 -5.34 12.09 -31.75
C LEU A 313 -4.38 12.28 -30.57
N SER A 314 -3.70 13.42 -30.52
CA SER A 314 -2.74 13.73 -29.47
C SER A 314 -3.41 13.74 -28.09
N LEU A 315 -2.68 13.24 -27.07
CA LEU A 315 -3.08 13.29 -25.65
C LEU A 315 -3.35 14.72 -25.12
N GLU A 316 -3.01 15.76 -25.89
CA GLU A 316 -3.37 17.17 -25.63
C GLU A 316 -4.89 17.41 -25.59
N ALA A 317 -5.72 16.46 -26.02
CA ALA A 317 -7.18 16.53 -25.92
C ALA A 317 -7.73 16.19 -24.52
N CYS A 318 -6.90 15.71 -23.60
CA CYS A 318 -7.34 15.38 -22.24
C CYS A 318 -7.58 16.64 -21.41
N SER A 319 -8.71 16.71 -20.71
CA SER A 319 -9.06 17.79 -19.79
C SER A 319 -9.27 17.25 -18.38
N SER A 320 -9.11 18.09 -17.36
CA SER A 320 -9.47 17.70 -15.99
C SER A 320 -10.93 17.26 -15.93
N VAL A 321 -11.24 16.16 -15.24
CA VAL A 321 -12.63 15.71 -15.08
C VAL A 321 -13.42 16.82 -14.37
N PRO A 322 -14.46 17.39 -15.00
CA PRO A 322 -15.39 18.24 -14.28
C PRO A 322 -16.20 17.35 -13.32
N HIS A 323 -16.12 17.65 -12.03
CA HIS A 323 -16.94 17.04 -10.99
C HIS A 323 -18.29 17.74 -10.90
#